data_AF-A0A920S8U6-F1
#
_entry.id   AF-A0A920S8U6-F1
#
_cell.length_a   1.000
_cell.length_b   1.000
_cell.length_c   1.000
_cell.angle_alpha   90.00
_cell.angle_beta   90.00
_cell.angle_gamma   90.00
#
_symmetry.space_group_name_H-M   'P 1'
#
loop_
_entity.id
_entity.type
_entity.pdbx_description
1 polymer ?
#
loop_
_entity_poly.entity_id
_entity_poly.type
_entity_poly.pdbx_seq_one_letter_code
_entity_poly.pdbx_strand_id
1 'polypeptide(L)'
;MGVGSSVAYAASKGALITMTLSLARALGPEIRVNCICPGFIQGDWLEQGLGSDAYQAAKASVEASSPLQVACTPDMIAEGILYFVCGGTMW
;
A
#
# COMPACT_ATOMS: atom_id res chain seq x y z
N MET A 1 -11.15 6.13 -4.53
CA MET A 1 -10.71 5.31 -5.68
C MET A 1 -10.55 6.23 -6.87
N GLY A 2 -9.44 6.17 -7.61
CA GLY A 2 -9.16 7.07 -8.73
C GLY A 2 -8.11 8.16 -8.48
N VAL A 3 -7.58 8.25 -7.27
CA VAL A 3 -6.40 9.07 -6.96
C VAL A 3 -5.16 8.20 -7.19
N GLY A 4 -4.25 8.65 -8.04
CA GLY A 4 -3.04 7.92 -8.42
C GLY A 4 -2.20 8.74 -9.39
N SER A 5 -0.99 8.27 -9.69
CA SER A 5 -0.07 9.00 -10.59
C SER A 5 -0.59 9.12 -12.03
N SER A 6 -1.55 8.30 -12.45
CA SER A 6 -2.27 8.42 -13.73
C SER A 6 -3.56 7.59 -13.76
N VAL A 7 -4.43 7.84 -14.74
CA VAL A 7 -5.65 7.03 -15.01
C VAL A 7 -5.29 5.57 -15.26
N ALA A 8 -4.26 5.30 -16.08
CA ALA A 8 -3.79 3.95 -16.36
C ALA A 8 -3.27 3.24 -15.11
N TYR A 9 -2.51 3.95 -14.27
CA TYR A 9 -2.04 3.42 -13.00
C TYR A 9 -3.21 3.07 -12.07
N ALA A 10 -4.15 3.99 -11.89
CA ALA A 10 -5.32 3.78 -11.04
C ALA A 10 -6.18 2.59 -11.52
N ALA A 11 -6.41 2.46 -12.83
CA ALA A 11 -7.10 1.32 -13.42
C ALA A 11 -6.37 -0.01 -13.15
N SER A 12 -5.05 -0.05 -13.33
CA SER A 12 -4.25 -1.25 -13.08
C SER A 12 -4.31 -1.70 -11.62
N LYS A 13 -4.26 -0.76 -10.65
CA LYS A 13 -4.36 -1.07 -9.21
C LYS A 13 -5.76 -1.52 -8.82
N GLY A 14 -6.80 -0.93 -9.42
CA GLY A 14 -8.18 -1.41 -9.28
C GLY A 14 -8.33 -2.85 -9.76
N ALA A 15 -7.72 -3.21 -10.90
CA ALA A 15 -7.73 -4.57 -11.42
C ALA A 15 -7.03 -5.56 -10.47
N LEU A 16 -5.89 -5.19 -9.88
CA LEU A 16 -5.19 -6.04 -8.90
C LEU A 16 -6.02 -6.32 -7.65
N ILE A 17 -6.77 -5.32 -7.15
CA ILE A 17 -7.67 -5.51 -6.00
C ILE A 17 -8.77 -6.54 -6.34
N THR A 18 -9.42 -6.38 -7.49
CA THR A 18 -10.45 -7.32 -7.96
C THR A 18 -9.88 -8.73 -8.16
N MET A 19 -8.69 -8.84 -8.77
CA MET A 19 -8.01 -10.12 -8.98
C MET A 19 -7.68 -10.81 -7.66
N THR A 20 -7.22 -10.06 -6.65
CA THR A 20 -6.95 -10.58 -5.30
C THR A 20 -8.19 -11.27 -4.72
N LEU A 21 -9.35 -10.62 -4.78
CA LEU A 21 -10.61 -11.17 -4.27
C LEU A 21 -11.04 -12.44 -5.03
N SER A 22 -10.91 -12.44 -6.36
CA SER A 22 -11.24 -13.61 -7.18
C SER A 22 -10.34 -14.81 -6.87
N LEU A 23 -9.03 -14.58 -6.74
CA LEU A 23 -8.06 -15.64 -6.41
C LEU A 23 -8.26 -16.17 -4.98
N ALA A 24 -8.51 -15.30 -4.00
CA ALA A 24 -8.79 -15.71 -2.63
C ALA A 24 -9.98 -16.68 -2.53
N ARG A 25 -11.04 -16.43 -3.32
CA ARG A 25 -12.22 -17.31 -3.40
C ARG A 25 -11.96 -18.62 -4.14
N ALA A 26 -11.14 -18.57 -5.19
CA ALA A 26 -10.87 -19.72 -6.04
C ALA A 26 -9.88 -20.72 -5.42
N LEU A 27 -8.97 -20.25 -4.58
CA LEU A 27 -7.85 -21.03 -4.06
C LEU A 27 -7.92 -21.33 -2.56
N GLY A 28 -8.87 -20.73 -1.83
CA GLY A 28 -9.12 -21.07 -0.44
C GLY A 28 -9.83 -22.43 -0.32
N PRO A 29 -9.60 -23.20 0.77
CA PRO A 29 -8.82 -22.84 1.97
C PRO A 29 -7.29 -23.00 1.85
N GLU A 30 -6.79 -23.69 0.83
CA GLU A 30 -5.39 -24.10 0.75
C GLU A 30 -4.42 -22.93 0.57
N ILE A 31 -4.82 -21.89 -0.19
CA ILE A 31 -4.00 -20.71 -0.45
C ILE A 31 -4.79 -19.44 -0.13
N ARG A 32 -4.22 -18.60 0.75
CA ARG A 32 -4.74 -17.26 1.03
C ARG A 32 -4.11 -16.25 0.08
N VAL A 33 -4.93 -15.35 -0.46
CA VAL A 33 -4.47 -14.28 -1.35
C VAL A 33 -4.93 -12.94 -0.79
N ASN A 34 -3.97 -12.06 -0.53
CA ASN A 34 -4.20 -10.71 0.00
C ASN A 34 -3.37 -9.71 -0.80
N CYS A 35 -3.78 -8.44 -0.80
CA CYS A 35 -2.98 -7.34 -1.29
C CYS A 35 -2.87 -6.25 -0.24
N ILE A 36 -1.74 -5.56 -0.21
CA ILE A 36 -1.54 -4.36 0.60
C ILE A 36 -1.56 -3.16 -0.33
N CYS A 37 -2.29 -2.13 0.05
CA CYS A 37 -2.53 -0.92 -0.73
C CYS A 37 -1.84 0.29 -0.08
N PRO A 38 -0.51 0.40 -0.19
CA PRO A 38 0.22 1.50 0.42
C PRO A 38 -0.09 2.83 -0.28
N GLY A 39 -0.06 3.90 0.51
CA GLY A 39 -0.02 5.28 0.04
C GLY A 39 1.41 5.79 -0.11
N PHE A 40 1.69 6.99 0.38
CA PHE A 40 3.04 7.52 0.49
C PHE A 40 3.85 6.67 1.48
N ILE A 41 5.01 6.17 1.04
CA ILE A 41 5.98 5.45 1.87
C ILE A 41 7.26 6.26 1.93
N GLN A 42 7.77 6.49 3.13
CA GLN A 42 9.06 7.15 3.33
C GLN A 42 10.21 6.31 2.74
N GLY A 43 11.22 6.95 2.16
CA GLY A 43 12.42 6.26 1.69
C GLY A 43 13.15 7.00 0.57
N ASP A 44 14.44 6.67 0.43
CA ASP A 44 15.39 7.36 -0.42
C ASP A 44 14.96 7.41 -1.89
N TRP A 45 14.32 6.34 -2.40
CA TRP A 45 13.88 6.28 -3.79
C TRP A 45 12.85 7.37 -4.11
N LEU A 46 11.88 7.59 -3.22
CA LEU A 46 10.84 8.59 -3.42
C LEU A 46 11.40 10.01 -3.24
N GLU A 47 12.30 10.19 -2.27
CA GLU A 47 12.97 11.48 -2.07
C GLU A 47 13.84 11.86 -3.28
N GLN A 48 14.63 10.93 -3.80
CA GLN A 48 15.45 11.15 -4.99
C GLN A 48 14.60 11.47 -6.23
N GLY A 49 13.45 10.79 -6.39
CA GLY A 49 12.55 11.00 -7.54
C GLY A 49 11.80 12.34 -7.51
N LEU A 50 11.48 12.86 -6.32
CA LEU A 50 10.75 14.12 -6.16
C LEU A 50 11.67 15.33 -5.94
N GLY A 51 12.89 15.10 -5.43
CA GLY A 51 13.73 16.14 -4.84
C GLY A 51 13.32 16.44 -3.39
N SER A 52 14.31 16.82 -2.56
CA SER A 52 14.13 16.94 -1.11
C SER A 52 13.01 17.91 -0.71
N ASP A 53 12.91 19.10 -1.31
CA ASP A 53 11.88 20.07 -0.93
C ASP A 53 10.46 19.55 -1.21
N ALA A 54 10.24 18.98 -2.39
CA ALA A 54 8.94 18.42 -2.78
C ALA A 54 8.61 17.17 -1.95
N TYR A 55 9.61 16.35 -1.63
CA TYR A 55 9.46 15.21 -0.75
C TYR A 55 9.01 15.63 0.66
N GLN A 56 9.68 16.61 1.27
CA GLN A 56 9.31 17.10 2.61
C GLN A 56 7.90 17.73 2.62
N ALA A 57 7.55 18.50 1.58
CA ALA A 57 6.20 19.05 1.44
C ALA A 57 5.13 17.95 1.29
N ALA A 58 5.39 16.92 0.49
CA ALA A 58 4.49 15.79 0.32
C ALA A 58 4.33 14.99 1.62
N LYS A 59 5.43 14.72 2.34
CA LYS A 59 5.42 14.05 3.64
C LYS A 59 4.58 14.83 4.65
N ALA A 60 4.83 16.14 4.79
CA ALA A 60 4.06 17.00 5.69
C ALA A 60 2.57 17.04 5.33
N SER A 61 2.24 17.06 4.04
CA SER A 61 0.84 17.00 3.58
C SER A 61 0.16 15.67 3.94
N VAL A 62 0.86 14.54 3.80
CA VAL A 62 0.36 13.21 4.18
C VAL A 62 0.15 13.13 5.69
N GLU A 63 1.10 13.60 6.49
CA GLU A 63 0.98 13.66 7.94
C GLU A 63 -0.17 14.57 8.38
N ALA A 64 -0.36 15.74 7.76
CA ALA A 64 -1.45 16.64 8.13
C ALA A 64 -2.85 16.10 7.74
N SER A 65 -2.96 15.32 6.67
CA SER A 65 -4.24 14.85 6.12
C SER A 65 -4.61 13.41 6.53
N SER A 66 -3.64 12.62 7.00
CA SER A 66 -3.89 11.26 7.46
C SER A 66 -4.52 11.25 8.86
N PRO A 67 -5.52 10.40 9.15
CA PRO A 67 -6.13 10.33 10.48
C PRO A 67 -5.15 9.96 11.60
N LEU A 68 -4.12 9.15 11.30
CA LEU A 68 -3.07 8.77 12.25
C LEU A 68 -1.95 9.81 12.35
N GLN A 69 -1.98 10.85 11.53
CA GLN A 69 -0.97 11.90 11.45
C GLN A 69 0.45 11.39 11.21
N VAL A 70 0.58 10.29 10.47
CA VAL A 70 1.84 9.57 10.25
C VAL A 70 1.98 9.22 8.78
N ALA A 71 3.13 9.55 8.19
CA ALA A 71 3.56 9.00 6.91
C ALA A 71 4.10 7.58 7.10
N CYS A 72 3.63 6.62 6.30
CA CYS A 72 4.04 5.22 6.44
C CYS A 72 5.55 5.04 6.20
N THR A 73 6.20 4.20 6.99
CA THR A 73 7.57 3.73 6.73
C THR A 73 7.55 2.35 6.05
N PRO A 74 8.67 1.92 5.43
CA PRO A 74 8.78 0.58 4.89
C PRO A 74 8.55 -0.52 5.95
N ASP A 75 9.01 -0.31 7.18
CA ASP A 75 8.83 -1.27 8.28
C ASP A 75 7.36 -1.47 8.64
N MET A 76 6.56 -0.39 8.68
CA MET A 76 5.11 -0.50 8.92
C MET A 76 4.41 -1.32 7.84
N ILE A 77 4.85 -1.22 6.58
CA ILE A 77 4.33 -2.05 5.49
C ILE A 77 4.79 -3.50 5.67
N ALA A 78 6.05 -3.73 6.03
CA ALA A 78 6.61 -5.05 6.26
C ALA A 78 5.88 -5.79 7.41
N GLU A 79 5.55 -5.10 8.49
CA GLU A 79 4.74 -5.65 9.58
C GLU A 79 3.35 -6.12 9.08
N GLY A 80 2.69 -5.30 8.25
CA GLY A 80 1.42 -5.67 7.61
C GLY A 80 1.55 -6.91 6.72
N ILE A 81 2.64 -7.01 5.94
CA ILE A 81 2.93 -8.22 5.14
C ILE A 81 3.11 -9.42 6.04
N LEU A 82 3.94 -9.30 7.08
CA LEU A 82 4.23 -10.38 8.01
C LEU A 82 2.97 -10.88 8.71
N TYR A 83 2.06 -9.97 9.08
CA TYR A 83 0.75 -10.32 9.62
C TYR A 83 -0.05 -11.18 8.63
N PHE A 84 -0.12 -10.80 7.35
CA PHE A 84 -0.81 -11.62 6.36
C PHE A 84 -0.12 -12.95 6.08
N VAL A 85 1.20 -13.07 6.27
CA VAL A 85 1.90 -14.34 6.11
C VAL A 85 1.72 -15.25 7.34
N CYS A 86 1.91 -14.71 8.54
CA CYS A 86 2.08 -15.48 9.78
C CYS A 86 0.90 -15.37 10.77
N GLY A 87 0.18 -14.26 10.75
CA GLY A 87 -0.64 -13.77 11.88
C GLY A 87 -2.12 -14.15 11.86
N GLY A 88 -2.62 -14.77 10.79
CA GLY A 88 -3.93 -15.40 10.82
C GLY A 88 -3.78 -16.82 11.31
N THR A 89 -4.35 -17.16 12.48
CA THR A 89 -4.66 -18.57 12.78
C THR A 89 -5.39 -19.16 11.58
N MET A 90 -5.16 -20.45 11.30
CA MET A 90 -5.95 -21.15 10.28
C MET A 90 -7.41 -21.10 10.72
N TRP A 91 -8.14 -20.11 10.20
CA TRP A 91 -9.53 -19.77 10.51
C TRP A 91 -9.75 -19.21 11.91
#